data_AF-A0A227KHX5-F1
#
_entry.id   AF-A0A227KHX5-F1
#
_cell.length_a   1.000
_cell.length_b   1.000
_cell.length_c   1.000
_cell.angle_alpha   90.00
_cell.angle_beta   90.00
_cell.angle_gamma   90.00
#
_symmetry.space_group_name_H-M   'P 1'
#
loop_
_entity.id
_entity.type
_entity.pdbx_description
1 polymer ?
#
loop_
_entity_poly.entity_id
_entity_poly.type
_entity_poly.pdbx_seq_one_letter_code
_entity_poly.pdbx_strand_id
1 'polypeptide(L)'
;MSFLKLGCYISSLVFAVCAFAAPVAQNHQLKGLSCEGCHTQMPFADYNKCIGCHGGKEKLSTSNPQHSALKTADVPCSVCHKGHQER
;
A
#
# COMPACT_ATOMS: atom_id res chain seq x y z
N MET A 1 -54.15 10.78 2.53
CA MET A 1 -53.39 9.52 2.57
C MET A 1 -51.96 9.89 2.99
N SER A 2 -51.71 9.96 4.30
CA SER A 2 -51.05 8.89 5.07
C SER A 2 -49.56 8.78 4.70
N PHE A 3 -48.65 9.40 5.45
CA PHE A 3 -47.98 8.96 6.70
C PHE A 3 -46.50 8.71 6.35
N LEU A 4 -45.58 9.56 6.81
CA LEU A 4 -44.90 9.47 8.12
C LEU A 4 -43.76 8.43 8.15
N LYS A 5 -42.53 8.95 8.15
CA LYS A 5 -41.39 8.58 9.02
C LYS A 5 -40.31 9.62 8.71
N LEU A 6 -40.17 10.72 9.44
CA LEU A 6 -39.74 10.84 10.84
C LEU A 6 -38.71 9.78 11.24
N GLY A 7 -37.46 10.21 11.25
CA GLY A 7 -36.29 9.46 11.70
C GLY A 7 -35.11 10.41 11.85
N CYS A 8 -35.29 11.38 12.75
CA CYS A 8 -34.26 12.32 13.18
C CYS A 8 -33.16 11.57 13.97
N TYR A 9 -32.09 12.31 14.21
CA TYR A 9 -31.14 12.17 15.33
C TYR A 9 -29.83 11.41 15.10
N ILE A 10 -28.77 12.24 15.03
CA ILE A 10 -27.45 12.07 15.65
C ILE A 10 -26.83 10.68 15.57
N SER A 11 -25.84 10.55 14.71
CA SER A 11 -24.62 9.92 15.16
C SER A 11 -23.45 10.70 14.61
N SER A 12 -22.61 11.17 15.52
CA SER A 12 -21.30 11.74 15.24
C SER A 12 -20.66 10.98 14.11
N LEU A 13 -20.23 11.73 13.10
CA LEU A 13 -19.48 11.27 11.96
C LEU A 13 -18.21 10.59 12.49
N VAL A 14 -18.28 9.30 12.78
CA VAL A 14 -17.11 8.44 12.89
C VAL A 14 -16.60 8.37 11.46
N PHE A 15 -15.74 9.32 11.10
CA PHE A 15 -14.78 9.13 10.04
C PHE A 15 -13.98 7.89 10.43
N ALA A 16 -14.48 6.73 10.02
CA ALA A 16 -13.69 5.54 9.93
C ALA A 16 -12.58 5.91 8.93
N VAL A 17 -11.43 6.26 9.49
CA VAL A 17 -10.16 6.36 8.77
C VAL A 17 -9.88 4.96 8.24
N CYS A 18 -10.51 4.63 7.10
CA CYS A 18 -9.89 3.73 6.15
C CYS A 18 -8.56 4.40 5.81
N ALA A 19 -7.50 3.97 6.46
CA ALA A 19 -6.14 4.28 6.03
C ALA A 19 -6.01 3.64 4.64
N PHE A 20 -6.45 4.35 3.60
CA PHE A 20 -6.10 4.04 2.23
C PHE A 20 -4.58 4.00 2.23
N ALA A 21 -4.00 2.80 2.14
CA ALA A 21 -2.57 2.64 2.09
C ALA A 21 -2.09 3.50 0.92
N ALA A 22 -1.49 4.64 1.23
CA ALA A 22 -1.09 5.57 0.20
C ALA A 22 -0.18 4.82 -0.79
N PRO A 23 -0.36 5.06 -2.10
CA PRO A 23 0.34 4.31 -3.13
C PRO A 23 1.86 4.43 -2.92
N VAL A 24 2.56 3.32 -3.13
CA VAL A 24 3.96 3.17 -2.69
C VAL A 24 4.85 4.21 -3.35
N ALA A 25 4.61 4.53 -4.63
CA ALA A 25 5.38 5.51 -5.37
C ALA A 25 5.24 6.91 -4.76
N GLN A 26 4.03 7.36 -4.43
CA GLN A 26 3.80 8.67 -3.82
C GLN A 26 4.51 8.79 -2.47
N ASN A 27 4.45 7.76 -1.62
CA ASN A 27 5.14 7.76 -0.33
C ASN A 27 6.66 7.86 -0.48
N HIS A 28 7.24 7.17 -1.46
CA HIS A 28 8.68 7.25 -1.72
C HIS A 28 9.07 8.60 -2.33
N GLN A 29 8.24 9.17 -3.22
CA GLN A 29 8.46 10.48 -3.79
C GLN A 29 8.41 11.59 -2.71
N LEU A 30 7.46 11.53 -1.78
CA LEU A 30 7.39 12.46 -0.63
C LEU A 30 8.62 12.36 0.28
N LYS A 31 9.31 11.22 0.27
CA LYS A 31 10.58 11.01 0.98
C LYS A 31 11.82 11.38 0.15
N GLY A 32 11.63 11.97 -1.03
CA GLY A 32 12.71 12.45 -1.90
C GLY A 32 13.30 11.38 -2.82
N LEU A 33 12.70 10.20 -2.95
CA LEU A 33 13.16 9.19 -3.89
C LEU A 33 12.72 9.58 -5.33
N SER A 34 13.68 9.56 -6.26
CA SER A 34 13.38 9.80 -7.68
C SER A 34 12.74 8.59 -8.35
N CYS A 35 12.19 8.78 -9.55
CA CYS A 35 11.58 7.72 -10.37
C CYS A 35 12.54 6.54 -10.58
N GLU A 36 13.82 6.84 -10.80
CA GLU A 36 14.90 5.88 -11.05
C GLU A 36 15.17 4.98 -9.83
N GLY A 37 14.74 5.40 -8.64
CA GLY A 37 14.79 4.59 -7.42
C GLY A 37 14.01 3.28 -7.54
N CYS A 38 12.99 3.23 -8.40
CA CYS A 38 12.22 2.02 -8.71
C CYS A 38 12.35 1.62 -10.18
N HIS A 39 12.48 2.57 -11.10
CA HIS A 39 12.45 2.32 -12.53
C HIS A 39 13.85 2.30 -13.14
N THR A 40 14.28 1.16 -13.66
CA THR A 40 15.46 1.11 -14.54
C THR A 40 15.09 1.52 -15.97
N GLN A 41 13.84 1.25 -16.37
CA GLN A 41 13.25 1.69 -17.63
C GLN A 41 11.78 2.03 -17.40
N MET A 42 11.37 3.26 -17.67
CA MET A 42 9.97 3.67 -17.57
C MET A 42 9.10 2.92 -18.60
N PRO A 43 7.86 2.53 -18.26
CA PRO A 43 7.16 2.72 -16.97
C PRO A 43 7.31 1.54 -16.00
N PHE A 44 8.19 0.58 -16.26
CA PHE A 44 8.27 -0.68 -15.52
C PHE A 44 9.16 -0.55 -14.28
N ALA A 45 8.63 -0.92 -13.11
CA ALA A 45 9.40 -0.93 -11.87
C ALA A 45 10.21 -2.23 -11.75
N ASP A 46 11.44 -2.12 -11.27
CA ASP A 46 12.26 -3.27 -10.88
C ASP A 46 12.07 -3.56 -9.39
N TYR A 47 11.36 -4.65 -9.10
CA TYR A 47 11.03 -5.06 -7.74
C TYR A 47 12.24 -5.52 -6.93
N ASN A 48 13.39 -5.79 -7.56
CA ASN A 48 14.64 -6.03 -6.83
C ASN A 48 15.16 -4.75 -6.15
N LYS A 49 14.79 -3.56 -6.63
CA LYS A 49 15.16 -2.30 -5.96
C LYS A 49 14.48 -2.14 -4.60
N CYS A 50 13.32 -2.79 -4.39
CA CYS A 50 12.63 -2.78 -3.10
C CYS A 50 13.50 -3.39 -1.99
N ILE A 51 14.08 -4.57 -2.25
CA ILE A 51 14.92 -5.28 -1.27
C ILE A 51 16.29 -4.61 -1.07
N GLY A 52 16.74 -3.78 -2.01
CA GLY A 52 17.96 -2.98 -1.87
C GLY A 52 17.91 -2.03 -0.67
N CYS A 53 16.74 -1.45 -0.38
CA CYS A 53 16.54 -0.55 0.77
C CYS A 53 15.85 -1.22 1.96
N HIS A 54 14.85 -2.06 1.72
CA HIS A 54 14.04 -2.69 2.77
C HIS A 54 14.67 -3.97 3.35
N GLY A 55 15.76 -4.46 2.75
CA GLY A 55 16.42 -5.70 3.11
C GLY A 55 15.82 -6.91 2.37
N GLY A 56 16.59 -7.99 2.34
CA GLY A 56 16.19 -9.23 1.67
C GLY A 56 14.97 -9.90 2.32
N LYS A 57 14.44 -10.91 1.62
CA LYS A 57 13.25 -11.66 2.02
C LYS A 57 13.35 -12.24 3.43
N GLU A 58 14.54 -12.73 3.82
CA GLU A 58 14.79 -13.26 5.17
C GLU A 58 14.51 -12.24 6.28
N LYS A 59 14.97 -11.00 6.09
CA LYS A 59 14.74 -9.92 7.05
C LYS A 59 13.26 -9.52 7.07
N LEU A 60 12.64 -9.42 5.89
CA LEU A 60 11.24 -9.01 5.78
C LEU A 60 10.27 -10.06 6.34
N SER A 61 10.57 -11.35 6.17
CA SER A 61 9.71 -12.45 6.61
C SER A 61 9.52 -12.54 8.13
N THR A 62 10.40 -11.87 8.88
CA THR A 62 10.37 -11.76 10.34
C THR A 62 9.96 -10.36 10.83
N SER A 63 9.81 -9.38 9.93
CA SER A 63 9.53 -7.99 10.32
C SER A 63 8.06 -7.75 10.66
N ASN A 64 7.16 -8.55 10.10
CA ASN A 64 5.70 -8.38 10.21
C ASN A 64 5.00 -9.73 9.90
N PRO A 65 3.96 -10.16 10.66
CA PRO A 65 3.18 -11.36 10.37
C PRO A 65 2.70 -11.48 8.91
N GLN A 66 2.33 -10.37 8.26
CA GLN A 66 1.87 -10.35 6.87
C GLN A 66 2.98 -10.74 5.87
N HIS A 67 4.25 -10.52 6.20
CA HIS A 67 5.38 -10.93 5.37
C HIS A 67 5.80 -12.39 5.57
N SER A 68 5.14 -13.15 6.47
CA SER A 68 5.41 -14.58 6.63
C SER A 68 5.22 -15.38 5.34
N ALA A 69 4.41 -14.88 4.40
CA ALA A 69 4.26 -15.43 3.05
C ALA A 69 5.59 -15.51 2.27
N LEU A 70 6.57 -14.66 2.60
CA LEU A 70 7.91 -14.67 1.99
C LEU A 70 8.79 -15.84 2.46
N LYS A 71 8.40 -16.58 3.52
CA LYS A 71 9.16 -17.76 3.98
C LYS A 71 8.96 -18.97 3.08
N THR A 72 7.80 -19.05 2.44
CA THR A 72 7.36 -20.24 1.70
C THR A 72 7.37 -20.04 0.20
N ALA A 73 7.36 -18.79 -0.27
CA ALA A 73 7.36 -18.46 -1.68
C ALA A 73 7.99 -17.10 -1.98
N ASP A 74 8.50 -16.97 -3.20
CA ASP A 74 9.00 -15.72 -3.75
C ASP A 74 7.86 -14.85 -4.27
N VAL A 75 7.04 -14.32 -3.36
CA VAL A 75 5.91 -13.46 -3.70
C VAL A 75 6.41 -12.08 -4.14
N PRO A 76 6.13 -11.63 -5.38
CA PRO A 76 6.52 -10.28 -5.82
C PRO A 76 5.89 -9.20 -4.95
N CYS A 77 6.65 -8.16 -4.63
CA CYS A 77 6.19 -7.06 -3.76
C CYS A 77 4.88 -6.44 -4.28
N SER A 78 4.73 -6.32 -5.60
CA SER A 78 3.54 -5.76 -6.27
C SER A 78 2.25 -6.53 -6.11
N VAL A 79 2.29 -7.76 -5.62
CA VAL A 79 1.07 -8.51 -5.29
C VAL A 79 0.29 -7.76 -4.21
N CYS A 80 0.99 -7.26 -3.19
CA CYS A 80 0.39 -6.53 -2.06
C CYS A 80 0.66 -5.01 -2.10
N HIS A 81 1.84 -4.60 -2.56
CA HIS A 81 2.32 -3.22 -2.56
C HIS A 81 2.20 -2.59 -3.96
N LYS A 82 1.09 -1.92 -4.24
CA LYS A 82 0.89 -1.23 -5.52
C LYS A 82 1.75 0.04 -5.59
N GLY A 83 2.56 0.12 -6.64
CA GLY A 83 3.42 1.28 -6.93
C GLY A 83 2.58 2.54 -7.12
N HIS A 84 1.79 2.57 -8.19
CA HIS A 84 0.84 3.64 -8.47
C HIS A 84 -0.59 3.11 -8.25
N GLN A 85 -1.50 3.96 -7.77
CA GLN A 85 -2.94 3.73 -7.91
C GLN A 85 -3.37 4.37 -9.23
N GLU A 86 -4.18 3.63 -10.01
CA GLU A 86 -4.93 4.08 -11.19
C GLU A 86 -4.34 5.29 -11.93
N ARG A 87 -3.55 4.99 -12.97
CA ARG A 87 -3.11 6.00 -13.93
C ARG A 87 -4.18 6.23 -14.98
#